data_AF-A0A9P1AQB3-F1
#
_entry.id   AF-A0A9P1AQB3-F1
#
_cell.length_a   1.000
_cell.length_b   1.000
_cell.length_c   1.000
_cell.angle_alpha   90.00
_cell.angle_beta   90.00
_cell.angle_gamma   90.00
#
_symmetry.space_group_name_H-M   'P 1'
#
loop_
_entity.id
_entity.type
_entity.pdbx_description
1 polymer ?
#
loop_
_entity_poly.entity_id
_entity_poly.type
_entity_poly.pdbx_seq_one_letter_code
_entity_poly.pdbx_strand_id
1 'polypeptide(L)'
;MRRAVDDFKQYQDDTASCRRKCDRIVKPAAMFHKISSYHETSEIALCLLRCRKDTFGDHETVRKMSTYFDLAERKPYQYLHICYHRQGEFAMAVQSAYTFLVANPQDKDILASLEWYMKQPEYSENMLIDMERRDYEIKFINGVDAYDQQDWSRCVHEFEASLEKAMKQDEKCRILCHDKIDWSVVDGNPEIDILLASIRASVVRCEHNCLYRLANINGHYVGHLLAAHFEYLHYCHFKMQRGAEASQAVANYLLFDDNPLMRRNRYFYLKQYKKEELFRPSQEILAIYERRELESRYLTFMEKRFAIQNDELPTEQADDHNPLPLDMHIEDSFPYNEVQHLITDIECRLLRSAFDVSERDAFVKELEKRVQKLWSGAEFSSISCGSDVREANCSRAIVFSAEPTDCGEWLGKWFTGCVVVFCDNKASD
;
A
#
# COMPACT_ATOMS: atom_id res chain seq x y z
N MET A 1 11.06 11.02 -28.68
CA MET A 1 10.44 10.82 -27.36
C MET A 1 9.70 9.50 -27.27
N ARG A 2 8.65 9.21 -28.06
CA ARG A 2 7.91 7.94 -27.98
C ARG A 2 8.81 6.68 -28.04
N ARG A 3 9.69 6.59 -29.04
CA ARG A 3 10.68 5.50 -29.14
C ARG A 3 11.54 5.35 -27.88
N ALA A 4 11.94 6.44 -27.24
CA ALA A 4 12.74 6.38 -26.01
C ALA A 4 11.95 5.82 -24.81
N VAL A 5 10.63 6.06 -24.75
CA VAL A 5 9.75 5.46 -23.75
C VAL A 5 9.61 3.95 -24.01
N ASP A 6 9.42 3.55 -25.27
CA ASP A 6 9.31 2.14 -25.65
C ASP A 6 10.63 1.38 -25.38
N ASP A 7 11.77 1.95 -25.78
CA ASP A 7 13.10 1.41 -25.52
C ASP A 7 13.37 1.30 -24.00
N PHE A 8 12.88 2.24 -23.20
CA PHE A 8 13.02 2.19 -21.74
C PHE A 8 12.22 1.06 -21.10
N LYS A 9 11.00 0.81 -21.58
CA LYS A 9 10.19 -0.33 -21.13
C LYS A 9 10.90 -1.64 -21.46
N GLN A 10 11.36 -1.77 -22.70
CA GLN A 10 12.10 -2.95 -23.16
C GLN A 10 13.37 -3.17 -22.31
N TYR A 11 14.14 -2.11 -22.05
CA TYR A 11 15.31 -2.16 -21.17
C TYR A 11 14.97 -2.69 -19.76
N GLN A 12 13.86 -2.24 -19.17
CA GLN A 12 13.41 -2.75 -17.87
C GLN A 12 13.01 -4.23 -17.93
N ASP A 13 12.29 -4.64 -18.97
CA ASP A 13 11.88 -6.03 -19.16
C ASP A 13 13.08 -6.96 -19.33
N ASP A 14 14.04 -6.57 -20.17
CA ASP A 14 15.27 -7.33 -20.43
C ASP A 14 16.14 -7.43 -19.19
N THR A 15 16.27 -6.33 -18.44
CA THR A 15 17.02 -6.31 -17.18
C THR A 15 16.39 -7.25 -16.14
N ALA A 16 15.06 -7.19 -16.00
CA ALA A 16 14.35 -8.08 -15.10
C ALA A 16 14.44 -9.55 -15.55
N SER A 17 14.35 -9.81 -16.86
CA SER A 17 14.49 -11.13 -17.46
C SER A 17 15.87 -11.74 -17.17
N CYS A 18 16.95 -10.96 -17.38
CA CYS A 18 18.31 -11.40 -17.08
C CYS A 18 18.49 -11.76 -15.60
N ARG A 19 17.98 -10.94 -14.67
CA ARG A 19 18.07 -11.22 -13.24
C ARG A 19 17.32 -12.50 -12.86
N ARG A 20 16.05 -12.64 -13.25
CA ARG A 20 15.27 -13.87 -12.99
C ARG A 20 15.96 -15.13 -13.54
N LYS A 21 16.56 -15.04 -14.73
CA LYS A 21 17.30 -16.15 -15.32
C LYS A 21 18.50 -16.53 -14.45
N CYS A 22 19.28 -15.55 -14.01
CA CYS A 22 20.48 -15.80 -13.21
C CYS A 22 20.14 -16.32 -11.81
N ASP A 23 19.13 -15.75 -11.14
CA ASP A 23 18.67 -16.20 -9.83
C ASP A 23 18.16 -17.66 -9.84
N ARG A 24 17.64 -18.12 -10.98
CA ARG A 24 17.20 -19.52 -11.16
C ARG A 24 18.34 -20.51 -11.40
N ILE A 25 19.43 -20.07 -12.02
CA ILE A 25 20.53 -20.95 -12.45
C ILE A 25 21.60 -21.07 -11.37
N VAL A 26 21.89 -19.97 -10.66
CA VAL A 26 22.89 -19.97 -9.58
C VAL A 26 22.28 -20.61 -8.34
N LYS A 27 23.03 -21.51 -7.71
CA LYS A 27 22.60 -22.22 -6.50
C LYS A 27 23.02 -21.43 -5.26
N PRO A 28 22.16 -21.33 -4.23
CA PRO A 28 22.52 -20.69 -2.98
C PRO A 28 23.74 -21.35 -2.33
N ALA A 29 24.65 -20.54 -1.79
CA ALA A 29 25.79 -21.02 -1.04
C ALA A 29 25.35 -21.70 0.26
N ALA A 30 26.16 -22.65 0.74
CA ALA A 30 26.00 -23.19 2.08
C ALA A 30 26.30 -22.09 3.12
N MET A 31 25.41 -21.92 4.10
CA MET A 31 25.41 -20.81 5.07
C MET A 31 26.66 -20.67 5.97
N PHE A 32 27.58 -21.63 5.96
CA PHE A 32 28.67 -21.71 6.94
C PHE A 32 30.03 -21.15 6.48
N HIS A 33 30.18 -20.77 5.21
CA HIS A 33 31.47 -20.28 4.68
C HIS A 33 31.33 -18.97 3.92
N LYS A 34 31.91 -17.88 4.46
CA LYS A 34 31.92 -16.54 3.85
C LYS A 34 32.42 -16.54 2.41
N ILE A 35 33.47 -17.30 2.11
CA ILE A 35 34.00 -17.47 0.74
C ILE A 35 32.99 -18.12 -0.20
N SER A 36 32.15 -19.04 0.28
CA SER A 36 31.11 -19.66 -0.55
C SER A 36 30.06 -18.63 -0.99
N SER A 37 29.65 -17.74 -0.09
CA SER A 37 28.71 -16.65 -0.42
C SER A 37 29.31 -15.64 -1.41
N TYR A 38 30.62 -15.37 -1.30
CA TYR A 38 31.34 -14.55 -2.28
C TYR A 38 31.44 -15.20 -3.65
N HIS A 39 31.63 -16.52 -3.69
CA HIS A 39 31.61 -17.27 -4.94
C HIS A 39 30.24 -17.22 -5.61
N GLU A 40 29.15 -17.47 -4.86
CA GLU A 40 27.77 -17.32 -5.35
C GLU A 40 27.54 -15.92 -5.94
N THR A 41 27.93 -14.87 -5.21
CA THR A 41 27.82 -13.48 -5.71
C THR A 41 28.57 -13.29 -7.02
N SER A 42 29.75 -13.90 -7.15
CA SER A 42 30.57 -13.85 -8.37
C SER A 42 29.93 -14.61 -9.54
N GLU A 43 29.28 -15.75 -9.27
CA GLU A 43 28.53 -16.51 -10.27
C GLU A 43 27.32 -15.72 -10.79
N ILE A 44 26.56 -15.07 -9.90
CA ILE A 44 25.45 -14.17 -10.26
C ILE A 44 25.98 -13.04 -11.12
N ALA A 45 27.06 -12.35 -10.69
CA ALA A 45 27.65 -11.24 -11.43
C ALA A 45 28.10 -11.66 -12.84
N LEU A 46 28.78 -12.80 -12.98
CA LEU A 46 29.21 -13.32 -14.27
C LEU A 46 28.04 -13.69 -15.18
N CYS A 47 26.98 -14.28 -14.62
CA CYS A 47 25.76 -14.58 -15.35
C CYS A 47 25.09 -13.30 -15.88
N LEU A 48 24.97 -12.26 -15.04
CA LEU A 48 24.38 -10.99 -15.42
C LEU A 48 25.20 -10.28 -16.50
N LEU A 49 26.53 -10.25 -16.38
CA LEU A 49 27.42 -9.65 -17.39
C LEU A 49 27.24 -10.31 -18.76
N ARG A 50 27.16 -11.65 -18.79
CA ARG A 50 26.92 -12.41 -20.03
C ARG A 50 25.53 -12.13 -20.59
N CYS A 51 24.49 -12.25 -19.75
CA CYS A 51 23.12 -12.03 -20.18
C CYS A 51 22.91 -10.62 -20.75
N ARG A 52 23.46 -9.59 -20.10
CA ARG A 52 23.39 -8.21 -20.58
C ARG A 52 24.11 -8.03 -21.90
N LYS A 53 25.30 -8.60 -22.05
CA LYS A 53 26.03 -8.56 -23.32
C LYS A 53 25.24 -9.22 -24.45
N ASP A 54 24.62 -10.36 -24.18
CA ASP A 54 23.82 -11.09 -25.17
C ASP A 54 22.51 -10.35 -25.54
N THR A 55 21.90 -9.66 -24.56
CA THR A 55 20.60 -9.00 -24.72
C THR A 55 20.72 -7.60 -25.32
N PHE A 56 21.71 -6.82 -24.86
CA PHE A 56 21.91 -5.42 -25.25
C PHE A 56 23.01 -5.24 -26.30
N GLY A 57 23.87 -6.23 -26.55
CA GLY A 57 25.01 -6.10 -27.45
C GLY A 57 25.97 -4.99 -26.99
N ASP A 58 26.34 -4.11 -27.91
CA ASP A 58 27.14 -2.91 -27.63
C ASP A 58 26.28 -1.69 -27.21
N HIS A 59 24.95 -1.83 -27.20
CA HIS A 59 24.07 -0.75 -26.71
C HIS A 59 24.19 -0.63 -25.21
N GLU A 60 24.54 0.57 -24.76
CA GLU A 60 24.76 0.83 -23.35
C GLU A 60 23.43 1.01 -22.62
N THR A 61 23.47 0.59 -21.36
CA THR A 61 22.41 0.79 -20.37
C THR A 61 22.11 2.28 -20.16
N VAL A 62 21.02 2.58 -19.47
CA VAL A 62 20.73 3.95 -19.00
C VAL A 62 21.89 4.42 -18.11
N ARG A 63 22.88 5.11 -18.69
CA ARG A 63 24.12 5.51 -18.00
C ARG A 63 23.88 6.53 -16.88
N LYS A 64 22.84 7.36 -17.01
CA LYS A 64 22.51 8.44 -16.07
C LYS A 64 21.23 8.10 -15.33
N MET A 65 21.33 8.02 -14.00
CA MET A 65 20.16 7.74 -13.15
C MET A 65 19.09 8.84 -13.28
N SER A 66 19.49 10.09 -13.55
CA SER A 66 18.52 11.17 -13.84
C SER A 66 17.61 10.86 -15.02
N THR A 67 18.16 10.28 -16.11
CA THR A 67 17.36 9.85 -17.26
C THR A 67 16.40 8.72 -16.90
N TYR A 68 16.84 7.80 -16.04
CA TYR A 68 15.95 6.75 -15.50
C TYR A 68 14.77 7.37 -14.76
N PHE A 69 15.03 8.33 -13.87
CA PHE A 69 13.99 9.00 -13.10
C PHE A 69 13.05 9.80 -13.99
N ASP A 70 13.56 10.57 -14.95
CA ASP A 70 12.73 11.33 -15.90
C ASP A 70 11.75 10.43 -16.67
N LEU A 71 12.20 9.25 -17.11
CA LEU A 71 11.37 8.26 -17.79
C LEU A 71 10.37 7.59 -16.84
N ALA A 72 10.78 7.25 -15.63
CA ALA A 72 9.91 6.66 -14.61
C ALA A 72 8.82 7.64 -14.12
N GLU A 73 9.13 8.93 -14.05
CA GLU A 73 8.23 10.04 -13.71
C GLU A 73 7.39 10.51 -14.91
N ARG A 74 7.48 9.82 -16.05
CA ARG A 74 6.71 10.10 -17.27
C ARG A 74 6.97 11.48 -17.88
N LYS A 75 8.07 12.16 -17.55
CA LYS A 75 8.42 13.50 -18.09
C LYS A 75 8.41 13.61 -19.62
N PRO A 76 8.76 12.57 -20.42
CA PRO A 76 8.63 12.66 -21.88
C PRO A 76 7.22 13.03 -22.35
N TYR A 77 6.18 12.67 -21.60
CA TYR A 77 4.79 12.98 -21.93
C TYR A 77 4.46 14.47 -21.82
N GLN A 78 5.15 15.20 -20.94
CA GLN A 78 5.09 16.67 -20.86
C GLN A 78 5.54 17.32 -22.19
N TYR A 79 6.52 16.74 -22.87
CA TYR A 79 6.94 17.24 -24.19
C TYR A 79 6.03 16.72 -25.32
N LEU A 80 5.58 15.47 -25.22
CA LEU A 80 4.77 14.84 -26.26
C LEU A 80 3.41 15.54 -26.44
N HIS A 81 2.75 15.99 -25.38
CA HIS A 81 1.44 16.63 -25.55
C HIS A 81 1.52 17.92 -26.37
N ILE A 82 2.57 18.73 -26.16
CA ILE A 82 2.81 19.96 -26.93
C ILE A 82 3.08 19.61 -28.41
N CYS A 83 3.90 18.59 -28.66
CA CYS A 83 4.23 18.15 -30.01
C CYS A 83 3.01 17.63 -30.77
N TYR A 84 2.16 16.81 -30.13
CA TYR A 84 0.93 16.29 -30.75
C TYR A 84 -0.08 17.41 -31.03
N HIS A 85 -0.22 18.34 -30.09
CA HIS A 85 -1.09 19.50 -30.29
C HIS A 85 -0.64 20.35 -31.49
N ARG A 86 0.67 20.63 -31.63
CA ARG A 86 1.22 21.36 -32.78
C ARG A 86 1.06 20.63 -34.12
N GLN A 87 0.92 19.30 -34.09
CA GLN A 87 0.69 18.47 -35.28
C GLN A 87 -0.80 18.31 -35.63
N GLY A 88 -1.71 18.86 -34.82
CA GLY A 88 -3.15 18.69 -34.99
C GLY A 88 -3.69 17.36 -34.48
N GLU A 89 -2.88 16.55 -33.78
CA GLU A 89 -3.30 15.29 -33.18
C GLU A 89 -3.88 15.54 -31.78
N PHE A 90 -5.08 16.12 -31.73
CA PHE A 90 -5.71 16.58 -30.48
C PHE A 90 -5.86 15.46 -29.44
N ALA A 91 -6.38 14.30 -29.83
CA ALA A 91 -6.57 13.17 -28.91
C ALA A 91 -5.24 12.70 -28.29
N MET A 92 -4.17 12.59 -29.09
CA MET A 92 -2.85 12.20 -28.59
C MET A 92 -2.24 13.24 -27.65
N ALA A 93 -2.55 14.53 -27.87
CA ALA A 93 -2.14 15.60 -26.96
C ALA A 93 -2.82 15.44 -25.60
N VAL A 94 -4.15 15.26 -25.57
CA VAL A 94 -4.91 15.03 -24.33
C VAL A 94 -4.41 13.79 -23.60
N GLN A 95 -4.25 12.67 -24.29
CA GLN A 95 -3.74 11.43 -23.72
C GLN A 95 -2.34 11.61 -23.14
N SER A 96 -1.44 12.32 -23.83
CA SER A 96 -0.08 12.57 -23.34
C SER A 96 -0.10 13.43 -22.09
N ALA A 97 -0.92 14.49 -22.09
CA ALA A 97 -1.03 15.35 -20.93
C ALA A 97 -1.61 14.61 -19.71
N TYR A 98 -2.66 13.80 -19.93
CA TYR A 98 -3.24 12.97 -18.88
C TYR A 98 -2.27 11.90 -18.36
N THR A 99 -1.52 11.24 -19.24
CA THR A 99 -0.48 10.25 -18.88
C THR A 99 0.59 10.86 -17.95
N PHE A 100 0.99 12.11 -18.20
CA PHE A 100 1.91 12.85 -17.33
C PHE A 100 1.26 13.23 -16.00
N LEU A 101 0.02 13.73 -16.03
CA LEU A 101 -0.74 14.12 -14.83
C LEU A 101 -0.91 12.93 -13.85
N VAL A 102 -1.19 11.72 -14.34
CA VAL A 102 -1.35 10.52 -13.50
C VAL A 102 -0.13 10.25 -12.61
N ALA A 103 1.08 10.50 -13.12
CA ALA A 103 2.31 10.37 -12.34
C ALA A 103 2.65 11.64 -11.52
N ASN A 104 2.12 12.80 -11.92
CA ASN A 104 2.46 14.10 -11.36
C ASN A 104 1.18 14.92 -11.09
N PRO A 105 0.30 14.48 -10.15
CA PRO A 105 -1.05 15.03 -10.01
C PRO A 105 -1.11 16.50 -9.56
N GLN A 106 -0.01 17.04 -9.04
CA GLN A 106 0.09 18.41 -8.53
C GLN A 106 0.81 19.38 -9.50
N ASP A 107 1.17 18.92 -10.71
CA ASP A 107 1.84 19.75 -11.70
C ASP A 107 0.88 20.81 -12.28
N LYS A 108 1.20 22.08 -12.05
CA LYS A 108 0.31 23.20 -12.38
C LYS A 108 0.18 23.43 -13.89
N ASP A 109 1.26 23.21 -14.63
CA ASP A 109 1.31 23.48 -16.07
C ASP A 109 0.47 22.46 -16.84
N ILE A 110 0.52 21.19 -16.43
CA ILE A 110 -0.30 20.15 -17.06
C ILE A 110 -1.77 20.26 -16.68
N LEU A 111 -2.09 20.65 -15.43
CA LEU A 111 -3.46 20.93 -15.01
C LEU A 111 -4.07 22.06 -15.85
N ALA A 112 -3.35 23.16 -16.04
CA ALA A 112 -3.80 24.28 -16.89
C ALA A 112 -3.95 23.84 -18.36
N SER A 113 -3.04 23.00 -18.86
CA SER A 113 -3.11 22.47 -20.22
C SER A 113 -4.34 21.57 -20.43
N LEU A 114 -4.63 20.67 -19.49
CA LEU A 114 -5.81 19.81 -19.55
C LEU A 114 -7.11 20.60 -19.40
N GLU A 115 -7.15 21.59 -18.51
CA GLU A 115 -8.30 22.49 -18.39
C GLU A 115 -8.56 23.23 -19.72
N TRP A 116 -7.51 23.66 -20.41
CA TRP A 116 -7.63 24.26 -21.74
C TRP A 116 -8.14 23.26 -22.78
N TYR A 117 -7.60 22.04 -22.81
CA TYR A 117 -8.05 20.99 -23.73
C TYR A 117 -9.53 20.66 -23.50
N MET A 118 -9.98 20.54 -22.24
CA MET A 118 -11.36 20.23 -21.89
C MET A 118 -12.38 21.29 -22.35
N LYS A 119 -11.92 22.52 -22.63
CA LYS A 119 -12.76 23.62 -23.16
C LYS A 119 -12.86 23.62 -24.69
N GLN A 120 -12.10 22.79 -25.40
CA GLN A 120 -12.12 22.74 -26.86
C GLN A 120 -13.31 21.91 -27.36
N PRO A 121 -13.92 22.26 -28.51
CA PRO A 121 -15.07 21.55 -29.06
C PRO A 121 -14.75 20.10 -29.47
N GLU A 122 -13.48 19.78 -29.74
CA GLU A 122 -13.02 18.44 -30.10
C GLU A 122 -12.87 17.51 -28.90
N TYR A 123 -12.94 18.03 -27.66
CA TYR A 123 -12.72 17.23 -26.46
C TYR A 123 -13.87 16.25 -26.17
N SER A 124 -13.48 15.09 -25.65
CA SER A 124 -14.38 14.07 -25.13
C SER A 124 -13.71 13.35 -23.96
N GLU A 125 -14.50 12.98 -22.93
CA GLU A 125 -13.99 12.31 -21.73
C GLU A 125 -13.24 11.02 -22.02
N ASN A 126 -13.63 10.30 -23.08
CA ASN A 126 -12.96 9.08 -23.54
C ASN A 126 -11.51 9.30 -24.02
N MET A 127 -11.04 10.54 -24.14
CA MET A 127 -9.65 10.88 -24.47
C MET A 127 -8.73 10.87 -23.24
N LEU A 128 -9.27 10.80 -22.02
CA LEU A 128 -8.49 10.68 -20.78
C LEU A 128 -7.97 9.26 -20.58
N ILE A 129 -6.98 8.88 -21.41
CA ILE A 129 -6.34 7.56 -21.39
C ILE A 129 -4.91 7.70 -20.92
N ASP A 130 -4.58 7.00 -19.83
CA ASP A 130 -3.20 6.82 -19.41
C ASP A 130 -2.53 5.78 -20.33
N MET A 131 -1.62 6.24 -21.18
CA MET A 131 -0.86 5.39 -22.12
C MET A 131 0.16 4.49 -21.41
N GLU A 132 0.45 4.75 -20.14
CA GLU A 132 1.36 4.00 -19.28
C GLU A 132 0.64 3.15 -18.24
N ARG A 133 -0.70 3.05 -18.34
CA ARG A 133 -1.52 2.28 -17.42
C ARG A 133 -1.13 0.81 -17.45
N ARG A 134 -0.88 0.24 -16.28
CA ARG A 134 -0.48 -1.16 -16.15
C ARG A 134 -1.71 -2.06 -16.03
N ASP A 135 -1.53 -3.32 -16.40
CA ASP A 135 -2.61 -4.31 -16.37
C ASP A 135 -3.28 -4.47 -15.00
N TYR A 136 -2.53 -4.40 -13.90
CA TYR A 136 -3.11 -4.53 -12.56
C TYR A 136 -4.02 -3.33 -12.25
N GLU A 137 -3.66 -2.12 -12.69
CA GLU A 137 -4.49 -0.93 -12.51
C GLU A 137 -5.80 -1.06 -13.29
N ILE A 138 -5.73 -1.58 -14.53
CA ILE A 138 -6.94 -1.86 -15.34
C ILE A 138 -7.87 -2.82 -14.59
N LYS A 139 -7.31 -3.90 -14.04
CA LYS A 139 -8.06 -4.89 -13.26
C LYS A 139 -8.63 -4.30 -11.98
N PHE A 140 -7.87 -3.47 -11.26
CA PHE A 140 -8.35 -2.79 -10.06
C PHE A 140 -9.54 -1.88 -10.37
N ILE A 141 -9.41 -1.02 -11.40
CA ILE A 141 -10.47 -0.08 -11.81
C ILE A 141 -11.72 -0.85 -12.23
N ASN A 142 -11.58 -1.90 -13.05
CA ASN A 142 -12.71 -2.75 -13.42
C ASN A 142 -13.37 -3.43 -12.21
N GLY A 143 -12.60 -3.76 -11.17
CA GLY A 143 -13.09 -4.31 -9.91
C GLY A 143 -13.94 -3.29 -9.14
N VAL A 144 -13.48 -2.03 -9.07
CA VAL A 144 -14.25 -0.91 -8.49
C VAL A 144 -15.54 -0.68 -9.28
N ASP A 145 -15.47 -0.64 -10.62
CA ASP A 145 -16.65 -0.50 -11.47
C ASP A 145 -17.67 -1.64 -11.24
N ALA A 146 -17.19 -2.88 -11.10
CA ALA A 146 -18.03 -4.03 -10.81
C ALA A 146 -18.64 -3.98 -9.40
N TYR A 147 -17.89 -3.48 -8.42
CA TYR A 147 -18.38 -3.22 -7.06
C TYR A 147 -19.52 -2.19 -7.08
N ASP A 148 -19.34 -1.07 -7.78
CA ASP A 148 -20.36 -0.02 -7.90
C ASP A 148 -21.62 -0.50 -8.63
N GLN A 149 -21.44 -1.36 -9.63
CA GLN A 149 -22.53 -2.03 -10.36
C GLN A 149 -23.16 -3.20 -9.60
N GLN A 150 -22.64 -3.56 -8.43
CA GLN A 150 -23.05 -4.71 -7.62
C GLN A 150 -22.93 -6.06 -8.34
N ASP A 151 -22.05 -6.15 -9.34
CA ASP A 151 -21.67 -7.42 -9.98
C ASP A 151 -20.60 -8.10 -9.13
N TRP A 152 -21.05 -8.79 -8.07
CA TRP A 152 -20.14 -9.38 -7.08
C TRP A 152 -19.24 -10.46 -7.65
N SER A 153 -19.71 -11.22 -8.66
CA SER A 153 -18.90 -12.26 -9.28
C SER A 153 -17.76 -11.66 -10.10
N ARG A 154 -18.05 -10.59 -10.87
CA ARG A 154 -17.02 -9.86 -11.60
C ARG A 154 -16.09 -9.10 -10.66
N CYS A 155 -16.62 -8.52 -9.57
CA CYS A 155 -15.82 -7.86 -8.55
C CYS A 155 -14.71 -8.78 -8.03
N VAL A 156 -15.07 -9.98 -7.55
CA VAL A 156 -14.09 -10.96 -7.06
C VAL A 156 -13.05 -11.28 -8.15
N HIS A 157 -13.50 -11.60 -9.37
CA HIS A 157 -12.60 -11.97 -10.46
C HIS A 157 -11.60 -10.86 -10.81
N GLU A 158 -12.07 -9.62 -10.94
CA GLU A 158 -11.21 -8.49 -11.32
C GLU A 158 -10.23 -8.12 -10.20
N PHE A 159 -10.63 -8.16 -8.92
CA PHE A 159 -9.71 -7.88 -7.81
C PHE A 159 -8.69 -9.01 -7.56
N GLU A 160 -9.07 -10.28 -7.70
CA GLU A 160 -8.11 -11.40 -7.64
C GLU A 160 -7.07 -11.29 -8.76
N ALA A 161 -7.54 -11.02 -9.99
CA ALA A 161 -6.65 -10.81 -11.13
C ALA A 161 -5.77 -9.56 -10.96
N SER A 162 -6.30 -8.49 -10.38
CA SER A 162 -5.54 -7.29 -10.02
C SER A 162 -4.44 -7.61 -9.04
N LEU A 163 -4.76 -8.33 -7.95
CA LEU A 163 -3.81 -8.70 -6.91
C LEU A 163 -2.66 -9.55 -7.48
N GLU A 164 -2.98 -10.59 -8.27
CA GLU A 164 -1.98 -11.44 -8.91
C GLU A 164 -1.02 -10.61 -9.80
N LYS A 165 -1.56 -9.71 -10.61
CA LYS A 165 -0.77 -8.86 -11.50
C LYS A 165 0.03 -7.81 -10.73
N ALA A 166 -0.51 -7.26 -9.65
CA ALA A 166 0.20 -6.35 -8.76
C ALA A 166 1.42 -7.04 -8.12
N MET A 167 1.30 -8.32 -7.71
CA MET A 167 2.42 -9.08 -7.15
C MET A 167 3.51 -9.34 -8.19
N LYS A 168 3.16 -9.65 -9.43
CA LYS A 168 4.13 -9.75 -10.54
C LYS A 168 4.85 -8.42 -10.78
N GLN A 169 4.14 -7.31 -10.63
CA GLN A 169 4.72 -5.99 -10.81
C GLN A 169 5.59 -5.56 -9.62
N ASP A 170 5.23 -5.96 -8.39
CA ASP A 170 6.07 -5.80 -7.21
C ASP A 170 7.39 -6.56 -7.39
N GLU A 171 7.34 -7.83 -7.78
CA GLU A 171 8.52 -8.64 -8.08
C GLU A 171 9.42 -7.96 -9.13
N LYS A 172 8.83 -7.51 -10.25
CA LYS A 172 9.57 -6.77 -11.29
C LYS A 172 10.20 -5.48 -10.72
N CYS A 173 9.46 -4.71 -9.92
CA CYS A 173 9.96 -3.49 -9.30
C CYS A 173 11.18 -3.76 -8.41
N ARG A 174 11.09 -4.79 -7.56
CA ARG A 174 12.14 -5.19 -6.63
C ARG A 174 13.40 -5.65 -7.36
N ILE A 175 13.24 -6.46 -8.40
CA ILE A 175 14.35 -6.87 -9.26
C ILE A 175 15.07 -5.66 -9.86
N LEU A 176 14.32 -4.65 -10.33
CA LEU A 176 14.89 -3.43 -10.90
C LEU A 176 15.56 -2.51 -9.87
N CYS A 177 15.32 -2.67 -8.57
CA CYS A 177 15.96 -1.89 -7.52
C CYS A 177 17.46 -2.20 -7.40
N HIS A 178 17.89 -3.42 -7.71
CA HIS A 178 19.29 -3.83 -7.66
C HIS A 178 20.20 -3.11 -8.68
N ASP A 179 19.63 -2.41 -9.66
CA ASP A 179 20.35 -1.59 -10.64
C ASP A 179 20.28 -0.09 -10.34
N LYS A 180 19.63 0.30 -9.25
CA LYS A 180 19.41 1.69 -8.83
C LYS A 180 20.25 2.06 -7.62
N ILE A 181 21.54 1.75 -7.70
CA ILE A 181 22.47 2.12 -6.63
C ILE A 181 22.65 3.64 -6.65
N ASP A 182 22.42 4.26 -5.51
CA ASP A 182 22.75 5.66 -5.28
C ASP A 182 24.26 5.78 -5.02
N TRP A 183 25.00 6.15 -6.06
CA TRP A 183 26.46 6.29 -6.00
C TRP A 183 26.91 7.50 -5.18
N SER A 184 26.01 8.43 -4.84
CA SER A 184 26.37 9.55 -3.97
C SER A 184 26.72 9.10 -2.55
N VAL A 185 26.19 7.95 -2.10
CA VAL A 185 26.49 7.34 -0.80
C VAL A 185 27.83 6.60 -0.78
N VAL A 186 28.48 6.44 -1.95
CA VAL A 186 29.75 5.72 -2.12
C VAL A 186 30.95 6.69 -2.12
N ASP A 187 30.71 8.00 -2.21
CA ASP A 187 31.77 9.01 -2.24
C ASP A 187 32.23 9.34 -0.80
N GLY A 188 33.48 9.04 -0.48
CA GLY A 188 34.13 9.48 0.77
C GLY A 188 34.53 8.41 1.79
N ASN A 189 34.25 7.12 1.58
CA ASN A 189 34.69 6.06 2.51
C ASN A 189 35.34 4.86 1.79
N PRO A 190 36.63 4.54 2.06
CA PRO A 190 37.31 3.42 1.42
C PRO A 190 36.98 2.05 2.04
N GLU A 191 36.28 2.00 3.19
CA GLU A 191 36.01 0.76 3.92
C GLU A 191 34.87 -0.05 3.28
N ILE A 192 35.18 -1.29 2.90
CA ILE A 192 34.28 -2.14 2.13
C ILE A 192 32.95 -2.43 2.85
N ASP A 193 32.97 -2.67 4.16
CA ASP A 193 31.75 -3.00 4.90
C ASP A 193 30.81 -1.79 5.04
N ILE A 194 31.37 -0.58 5.12
CA ILE A 194 30.59 0.67 5.13
C ILE A 194 29.93 0.88 3.77
N LEU A 195 30.67 0.71 2.68
CA LEU A 195 30.14 0.80 1.32
C LEU A 195 29.04 -0.22 1.06
N LEU A 196 29.25 -1.48 1.47
CA LEU A 196 28.26 -2.55 1.30
C LEU A 196 26.99 -2.29 2.12
N ALA A 197 27.11 -1.78 3.35
CA ALA A 197 25.96 -1.43 4.17
C ALA A 197 25.11 -0.34 3.50
N SER A 198 25.74 0.73 3.04
CA SER A 198 25.07 1.83 2.32
C SER A 198 24.38 1.39 1.03
N ILE A 199 25.06 0.59 0.20
CA ILE A 199 24.50 0.09 -1.05
C ILE A 199 23.31 -0.83 -0.77
N ARG A 200 23.42 -1.74 0.20
CA ARG A 200 22.32 -2.65 0.59
C ARG A 200 21.12 -1.89 1.13
N ALA A 201 21.32 -0.90 1.99
CA ALA A 201 20.25 -0.04 2.49
C ALA A 201 19.53 0.68 1.36
N SER A 202 20.26 1.20 0.37
CA SER A 202 19.66 1.85 -0.80
C SER A 202 18.78 0.90 -1.63
N VAL A 203 19.27 -0.32 -1.88
CA VAL A 203 18.50 -1.36 -2.59
C VAL A 203 17.26 -1.76 -1.79
N VAL A 204 17.40 -2.13 -0.52
CA VAL A 204 16.29 -2.55 0.34
C VAL A 204 15.24 -1.44 0.47
N ARG A 205 15.66 -0.18 0.58
CA ARG A 205 14.73 0.96 0.60
C ARG A 205 13.94 1.10 -0.69
N CYS A 206 14.57 0.86 -1.84
CA CYS A 206 13.87 0.84 -3.11
C CYS A 206 12.86 -0.32 -3.17
N GLU A 207 13.26 -1.52 -2.74
CA GLU A 207 12.41 -2.71 -2.74
C GLU A 207 11.21 -2.58 -1.79
N HIS A 208 11.44 -2.08 -0.58
CA HIS A 208 10.40 -1.85 0.43
C HIS A 208 9.31 -0.89 -0.06
N ASN A 209 9.72 0.11 -0.86
CA ASN A 209 8.82 1.12 -1.42
C ASN A 209 8.10 0.67 -2.71
N CYS A 210 8.33 -0.55 -3.21
CA CYS A 210 7.69 -0.99 -4.45
C CYS A 210 6.16 -1.02 -4.36
N LEU A 211 5.58 -1.64 -3.32
CA LEU A 211 4.12 -1.66 -3.12
C LEU A 211 3.53 -0.25 -2.91
N TYR A 212 4.26 0.64 -2.22
CA TYR A 212 3.86 2.05 -2.09
C TYR A 212 3.75 2.73 -3.46
N ARG A 213 4.73 2.53 -4.35
CA ARG A 213 4.70 3.09 -5.71
C ARG A 213 3.57 2.49 -6.56
N LEU A 214 3.22 1.22 -6.34
CA LEU A 214 2.12 0.56 -7.05
C LEU A 214 0.74 0.97 -6.54
N ALA A 215 0.65 1.58 -5.35
CA ALA A 215 -0.59 2.07 -4.76
C ALA A 215 -1.12 3.37 -5.40
N ASN A 216 -0.34 4.03 -6.25
CA ASN A 216 -0.88 5.08 -7.10
C ASN A 216 -1.60 4.44 -8.30
N ILE A 217 -2.93 4.43 -8.27
CA ILE A 217 -3.79 3.87 -9.32
C ILE A 217 -4.51 5.03 -9.99
N ASN A 218 -4.23 5.24 -11.28
CA ASN A 218 -4.84 6.32 -12.07
C ASN A 218 -4.72 7.73 -11.44
N GLY A 219 -3.63 8.01 -10.72
CA GLY A 219 -3.36 9.31 -10.09
C GLY A 219 -3.93 9.45 -8.68
N HIS A 220 -4.55 8.39 -8.16
CA HIS A 220 -5.09 8.33 -6.80
C HIS A 220 -4.30 7.33 -5.96
N TYR A 221 -3.78 7.79 -4.82
CA TYR A 221 -3.10 6.94 -3.86
C TYR A 221 -4.13 6.18 -3.01
N VAL A 222 -4.11 4.85 -3.08
CA VAL A 222 -5.09 3.99 -2.38
C VAL A 222 -4.65 3.54 -0.98
N GLY A 223 -3.54 4.08 -0.44
CA GLY A 223 -2.98 3.63 0.83
C GLY A 223 -2.21 2.32 0.69
N HIS A 224 -2.35 1.42 1.65
CA HIS A 224 -1.76 0.08 1.56
C HIS A 224 -2.44 -0.72 0.45
N LEU A 225 -1.76 -0.87 -0.71
CA LEU A 225 -2.30 -1.56 -1.89
C LEU A 225 -2.92 -2.93 -1.55
N LEU A 226 -2.26 -3.74 -0.72
CA LEU A 226 -2.76 -5.06 -0.33
C LEU A 226 -4.02 -4.96 0.54
N ALA A 227 -4.03 -4.07 1.53
CA ALA A 227 -5.21 -3.82 2.37
C ALA A 227 -6.39 -3.36 1.50
N ALA A 228 -6.16 -2.42 0.57
CA ALA A 228 -7.20 -1.95 -0.35
C ALA A 228 -7.81 -3.10 -1.18
N HIS A 229 -6.99 -4.03 -1.72
CA HIS A 229 -7.51 -5.21 -2.41
C HIS A 229 -8.36 -6.09 -1.47
N PHE A 230 -7.88 -6.36 -0.26
CA PHE A 230 -8.57 -7.23 0.68
C PHE A 230 -9.84 -6.62 1.26
N GLU A 231 -9.95 -5.29 1.33
CA GLU A 231 -11.19 -4.61 1.69
C GLU A 231 -12.29 -4.87 0.65
N TYR A 232 -11.97 -4.68 -0.64
CA TYR A 232 -12.93 -4.98 -1.71
C TYR A 232 -13.25 -6.47 -1.82
N LEU A 233 -12.24 -7.35 -1.76
CA LEU A 233 -12.42 -8.80 -1.80
C LEU A 233 -13.28 -9.28 -0.62
N HIS A 234 -13.04 -8.77 0.58
CA HIS A 234 -13.86 -9.05 1.76
C HIS A 234 -15.33 -8.75 1.48
N TYR A 235 -15.64 -7.53 1.04
CA TYR A 235 -17.03 -7.14 0.81
C TYR A 235 -17.68 -7.95 -0.32
N CYS A 236 -16.98 -8.15 -1.43
CA CYS A 236 -17.51 -8.92 -2.56
C CYS A 236 -17.75 -10.39 -2.19
N HIS A 237 -16.85 -11.04 -1.46
CA HIS A 237 -17.10 -12.38 -0.91
C HIS A 237 -18.27 -12.40 0.07
N PHE A 238 -18.38 -11.41 0.95
CA PHE A 238 -19.49 -11.30 1.89
C PHE A 238 -20.85 -11.22 1.16
N LYS A 239 -20.95 -10.39 0.11
CA LYS A 239 -22.19 -10.26 -0.69
C LYS A 239 -22.53 -11.53 -1.47
N MET A 240 -21.52 -12.35 -1.80
CA MET A 240 -21.69 -13.68 -2.38
C MET A 240 -21.95 -14.80 -1.35
N GLN A 241 -22.08 -14.46 -0.06
CA GLN A 241 -22.25 -15.42 1.04
C GLN A 241 -21.07 -16.41 1.20
N ARG A 242 -19.87 -16.01 0.76
CA ARG A 242 -18.63 -16.77 0.86
C ARG A 242 -17.90 -16.43 2.16
N GLY A 243 -18.44 -16.93 3.27
CA GLY A 243 -18.01 -16.54 4.63
C GLY A 243 -16.56 -16.91 4.97
N ALA A 244 -16.04 -18.02 4.45
CA ALA A 244 -14.66 -18.43 4.70
C ALA A 244 -13.67 -17.50 3.99
N GLU A 245 -13.91 -17.20 2.71
CA GLU A 245 -13.11 -16.31 1.89
C GLU A 245 -13.19 -14.86 2.40
N ALA A 246 -14.38 -14.41 2.82
CA ALA A 246 -14.54 -13.12 3.48
C ALA A 246 -13.73 -13.03 4.79
N SER A 247 -13.72 -14.09 5.60
CA SER A 247 -12.95 -14.13 6.85
C SER A 247 -11.43 -14.16 6.61
N GLN A 248 -10.98 -14.87 5.57
CA GLN A 248 -9.57 -14.88 5.18
C GLN A 248 -9.14 -13.52 4.61
N ALA A 249 -9.98 -12.84 3.82
CA ALA A 249 -9.71 -11.49 3.34
C ALA A 249 -9.56 -10.50 4.51
N VAL A 250 -10.42 -10.58 5.54
CA VAL A 250 -10.26 -9.82 6.79
C VAL A 250 -8.91 -10.11 7.45
N ALA A 251 -8.52 -11.38 7.56
CA ALA A 251 -7.25 -11.76 8.16
C ALA A 251 -6.04 -11.24 7.36
N ASN A 252 -6.10 -11.30 6.04
CA ASN A 252 -5.06 -10.76 5.15
C ASN A 252 -4.97 -9.23 5.24
N TYR A 253 -6.10 -8.52 5.33
CA TYR A 253 -6.14 -7.08 5.51
C TYR A 253 -5.43 -6.65 6.80
N LEU A 254 -5.74 -7.33 7.91
CA LEU A 254 -5.25 -6.98 9.26
C LEU A 254 -3.73 -7.15 9.44
N LEU A 255 -3.04 -7.73 8.46
CA LEU A 255 -1.57 -7.73 8.41
C LEU A 255 -0.98 -6.38 8.02
N PHE A 256 -1.74 -5.54 7.31
CA PHE A 256 -1.23 -4.29 6.73
C PHE A 256 -1.90 -3.04 7.29
N ASP A 257 -3.15 -3.13 7.75
CA ASP A 257 -3.87 -2.00 8.35
C ASP A 257 -4.74 -2.50 9.51
N ASP A 258 -4.81 -1.73 10.58
CA ASP A 258 -5.57 -2.03 11.79
C ASP A 258 -6.96 -1.37 11.85
N ASN A 259 -7.50 -0.96 10.70
CA ASN A 259 -8.75 -0.23 10.55
C ASN A 259 -9.88 -0.79 11.42
N PRO A 260 -10.54 0.05 12.25
CA PRO A 260 -11.63 -0.38 13.11
C PRO A 260 -12.74 -1.12 12.37
N LEU A 261 -13.07 -0.73 11.14
CA LEU A 261 -14.10 -1.40 10.35
C LEU A 261 -13.74 -2.87 10.07
N MET A 262 -12.48 -3.16 9.77
CA MET A 262 -12.06 -4.53 9.47
C MET A 262 -11.99 -5.40 10.73
N ARG A 263 -11.53 -4.82 11.85
CA ARG A 263 -11.63 -5.47 13.17
C ARG A 263 -13.09 -5.73 13.56
N ARG A 264 -14.01 -4.80 13.27
CA ARG A 264 -15.44 -4.98 13.48
C ARG A 264 -15.98 -6.16 12.68
N ASN A 265 -15.55 -6.31 11.43
CA ASN A 265 -15.96 -7.43 10.59
C ASN A 265 -15.48 -8.76 11.17
N ARG A 266 -14.23 -8.83 11.65
CA ARG A 266 -13.72 -9.99 12.39
C ARG A 266 -14.58 -10.30 13.62
N TYR A 267 -14.84 -9.30 14.46
CA TYR A 267 -15.68 -9.43 15.66
C TYR A 267 -17.07 -9.99 15.33
N PHE A 268 -17.73 -9.43 14.31
CA PHE A 268 -19.05 -9.85 13.87
C PHE A 268 -19.06 -11.32 13.40
N TYR A 269 -18.09 -11.71 12.57
CA TYR A 269 -17.97 -13.08 12.07
C TYR A 269 -17.57 -14.09 13.15
N LEU A 270 -16.73 -13.69 14.12
CA LEU A 270 -16.40 -14.54 15.27
C LEU A 270 -17.64 -14.86 16.11
N LYS A 271 -18.51 -13.87 16.34
CA LYS A 271 -19.82 -14.10 16.99
C LYS A 271 -20.70 -15.06 16.20
N GLN A 272 -20.76 -14.89 14.87
CA GLN A 272 -21.64 -15.64 13.99
C GLN A 272 -21.18 -17.09 13.79
N TYR A 273 -19.91 -17.28 13.42
CA TYR A 273 -19.38 -18.59 13.03
C TYR A 273 -18.73 -19.36 14.18
N LYS A 274 -18.20 -18.67 15.20
CA LYS A 274 -17.46 -19.26 16.33
C LYS A 274 -16.30 -20.17 15.89
N LYS A 275 -15.58 -19.74 14.85
CA LYS A 275 -14.49 -20.47 14.20
C LYS A 275 -13.31 -19.54 13.96
N GLU A 276 -12.33 -19.58 14.84
CA GLU A 276 -11.11 -18.78 14.73
C GLU A 276 -10.24 -19.21 13.54
N GLU A 277 -10.33 -20.48 13.14
CA GLU A 277 -9.55 -21.05 12.04
C GLU A 277 -9.87 -20.42 10.67
N LEU A 278 -11.02 -19.75 10.54
CA LEU A 278 -11.39 -19.00 9.34
C LEU A 278 -10.56 -17.72 9.16
N PHE A 279 -9.91 -17.24 10.22
CA PHE A 279 -9.10 -16.02 10.21
C PHE A 279 -7.61 -16.32 10.12
N ARG A 280 -7.25 -17.21 9.20
CA ARG A 280 -5.85 -17.51 8.88
C ARG A 280 -5.48 -16.80 7.58
N PRO A 281 -4.53 -15.85 7.63
CA PRO A 281 -4.03 -15.24 6.41
C PRO A 281 -3.46 -16.30 5.47
N SER A 282 -3.54 -16.03 4.16
CA SER A 282 -2.96 -16.90 3.14
C SER A 282 -1.42 -16.87 3.22
N GLN A 283 -0.78 -18.02 2.97
CA GLN A 283 0.67 -18.18 3.09
C GLN A 283 1.47 -17.21 2.21
N GLU A 284 0.98 -16.94 1.00
CA GLU A 284 1.63 -15.99 0.08
C GLU A 284 1.67 -14.57 0.65
N ILE A 285 0.60 -14.15 1.32
CA ILE A 285 0.48 -12.83 1.92
C ILE A 285 1.28 -12.74 3.22
N LEU A 286 1.33 -13.82 4.01
CA LEU A 286 2.22 -13.92 5.17
C LEU A 286 3.69 -13.75 4.77
N ALA A 287 4.14 -14.44 3.72
CA ALA A 287 5.51 -14.30 3.24
C ALA A 287 5.85 -12.86 2.80
N ILE A 288 4.88 -12.14 2.23
CA ILE A 288 5.05 -10.72 1.89
C ILE A 288 5.14 -9.86 3.16
N TYR A 289 4.24 -10.07 4.11
CA TYR A 289 4.24 -9.36 5.38
C TYR A 289 5.57 -9.56 6.14
N GLU A 290 5.98 -10.81 6.32
CA GLU A 290 7.24 -11.17 6.98
C GLU A 290 8.44 -10.49 6.34
N ARG A 291 8.56 -10.58 5.01
CA ARG A 291 9.64 -9.91 4.28
C ARG A 291 9.65 -8.40 4.55
N ARG A 292 8.49 -7.75 4.49
CA ARG A 292 8.39 -6.28 4.67
C ARG A 292 8.70 -5.84 6.09
N GLU A 293 8.29 -6.60 7.09
CA GLU A 293 8.63 -6.31 8.48
C GLU A 293 10.15 -6.40 8.71
N LEU A 294 10.80 -7.42 8.18
CA LEU A 294 12.26 -7.55 8.28
C LEU A 294 12.99 -6.42 7.55
N GLU A 295 12.53 -6.04 6.37
CA GLU A 295 13.04 -4.87 5.63
C GLU A 295 12.87 -3.58 6.43
N SER A 296 11.69 -3.36 7.01
CA SER A 296 11.38 -2.17 7.82
C SER A 296 12.29 -2.09 9.05
N ARG A 297 12.50 -3.21 9.76
CA ARG A 297 13.44 -3.29 10.90
C ARG A 297 14.87 -2.96 10.48
N TYR A 298 15.32 -3.52 9.36
CA TYR A 298 16.66 -3.24 8.82
C TYR A 298 16.81 -1.76 8.43
N LEU A 299 15.85 -1.19 7.71
CA LEU A 299 15.88 0.21 7.32
C LEU A 299 15.83 1.16 8.53
N THR A 300 15.01 0.84 9.53
CA THR A 300 14.96 1.58 10.80
C THR A 300 16.32 1.60 11.50
N PHE A 301 17.03 0.46 11.52
CA PHE A 301 18.39 0.40 12.05
C PHE A 301 19.34 1.32 11.25
N MET A 302 19.32 1.22 9.93
CA MET A 302 20.15 2.06 9.06
C MET A 302 19.87 3.55 9.28
N GLU A 303 18.61 3.97 9.31
CA GLU A 303 18.20 5.36 9.48
C GLU A 303 18.54 5.92 10.87
N LYS A 304 18.42 5.11 11.92
CA LYS A 304 18.70 5.57 13.30
C LYS A 304 20.18 5.54 13.67
N ARG A 305 20.97 4.62 13.12
CA ARG A 305 22.37 4.40 13.53
C ARG A 305 23.39 5.01 12.58
N PHE A 306 23.05 5.17 11.29
CA PHE A 306 23.94 5.74 10.29
C PHE A 306 23.60 7.19 9.92
N ALA A 307 22.60 7.80 10.56
CA ALA A 307 22.28 9.21 10.36
C ALA A 307 23.34 10.11 11.03
N ILE A 308 24.21 10.70 10.21
CA ILE A 308 25.17 11.71 10.64
C ILE A 308 24.42 13.01 10.96
N GLN A 309 24.54 13.50 12.18
CA GLN A 309 23.99 14.79 12.61
C GLN A 309 25.13 15.65 13.16
N ASN A 310 25.28 16.88 12.65
CA ASN A 310 26.38 17.78 13.02
C ASN A 310 27.78 17.14 12.88
N ASP A 311 28.00 16.38 11.80
CA ASP A 311 29.23 15.63 11.53
C ASP A 311 29.58 14.53 12.56
N GLU A 312 28.65 14.18 13.44
CA GLU A 312 28.80 13.13 14.44
C GLU A 312 27.82 11.98 14.20
N LEU A 313 28.26 10.76 14.56
CA LEU A 313 27.40 9.58 14.60
C LEU A 313 26.57 9.57 15.89
N PRO A 314 25.38 8.95 15.88
CA PRO A 314 24.61 8.70 17.08
C PRO A 314 25.43 7.93 18.12
N THR A 315 25.17 8.18 19.40
CA THR A 315 25.83 7.44 20.50
C THR A 315 25.54 5.95 20.40
N GLU A 316 26.59 5.14 20.54
CA GLU A 316 26.51 3.68 20.58
C GLU A 316 25.48 3.20 21.62
N GLN A 317 24.67 2.23 21.23
CA GLN A 317 23.66 1.59 22.07
C GLN A 317 23.99 0.10 22.25
N ALA A 318 23.55 -0.46 23.38
CA ALA A 318 23.85 -1.85 23.72
C ALA A 318 23.31 -2.86 22.69
N ASP A 319 22.25 -2.50 21.97
CA ASP A 319 21.61 -3.33 20.96
C ASP A 319 22.24 -3.23 19.56
N ASP A 320 23.23 -2.37 19.34
CA ASP A 320 23.91 -2.21 18.04
C ASP A 320 24.66 -3.47 17.58
N HIS A 321 24.98 -4.35 18.53
CA HIS A 321 25.72 -5.60 18.30
C HIS A 321 24.81 -6.84 18.24
N ASN A 322 23.50 -6.65 18.40
CA ASN A 322 22.54 -7.74 18.37
C ASN A 322 22.19 -8.14 16.93
N PRO A 323 21.90 -9.43 16.68
CA PRO A 323 21.36 -9.84 15.39
C PRO A 323 19.98 -9.21 15.15
N LEU A 324 19.63 -9.03 13.87
CA LEU A 324 18.28 -8.57 13.49
C LEU A 324 17.23 -9.52 14.08
N PRO A 325 16.26 -9.04 14.87
CA PRO A 325 15.19 -9.89 15.39
C PRO A 325 14.36 -10.46 14.25
N LEU A 326 14.29 -11.79 14.17
CA LEU A 326 13.55 -12.53 13.13
C LEU A 326 12.18 -13.02 13.60
N ASP A 327 11.85 -12.79 14.87
CA ASP A 327 10.56 -13.13 15.45
C ASP A 327 9.45 -12.25 14.86
N MET A 328 8.35 -12.91 14.51
CA MET A 328 7.20 -12.30 13.86
C MET A 328 5.96 -12.45 14.75
N HIS A 329 5.28 -11.35 15.03
CA HIS A 329 4.02 -11.34 15.76
C HIS A 329 2.87 -11.26 14.75
N ILE A 330 2.39 -12.43 14.31
CA ILE A 330 1.34 -12.56 13.28
C ILE A 330 -0.06 -12.65 13.92
N GLU A 331 -0.13 -13.04 15.19
CA GLU A 331 -1.40 -13.19 15.90
C GLU A 331 -2.06 -11.84 16.18
N ASP A 332 -3.34 -11.72 15.83
CA ASP A 332 -4.15 -10.56 16.15
C ASP A 332 -4.45 -10.53 17.66
N SER A 333 -3.67 -9.73 18.38
CA SER A 333 -3.71 -9.60 19.85
C SER A 333 -4.81 -8.66 20.35
N PHE A 334 -5.69 -8.17 19.46
CA PHE A 334 -6.73 -7.24 19.85
C PHE A 334 -7.80 -7.89 20.75
N PRO A 335 -8.15 -7.27 21.89
CA PRO A 335 -9.03 -7.88 22.87
C PRO A 335 -10.52 -7.72 22.47
N TYR A 336 -10.97 -8.51 21.49
CA TYR A 336 -12.34 -8.49 20.97
C TYR A 336 -13.43 -8.70 22.03
N ASN A 337 -13.10 -9.40 23.12
CA ASN A 337 -14.00 -9.63 24.25
C ASN A 337 -14.26 -8.34 25.06
N GLU A 338 -13.30 -7.44 25.16
CA GLU A 338 -13.45 -6.18 25.92
C GLU A 338 -14.44 -5.22 25.26
N VAL A 339 -14.62 -5.31 23.94
CA VAL A 339 -15.57 -4.48 23.18
C VAL A 339 -17.00 -4.61 23.72
N GLN A 340 -17.41 -5.82 24.11
CA GLN A 340 -18.75 -6.10 24.66
C GLN A 340 -19.01 -5.45 26.02
N HIS A 341 -17.95 -4.98 26.69
CA HIS A 341 -18.00 -4.45 28.05
C HIS A 341 -17.75 -2.94 28.12
N LEU A 342 -17.63 -2.26 26.97
CA LEU A 342 -17.37 -0.82 26.91
C LEU A 342 -18.53 0.02 27.46
N ILE A 343 -19.77 -0.38 27.14
CA ILE A 343 -20.99 0.34 27.48
C ILE A 343 -21.96 -0.63 28.15
N THR A 344 -22.45 -0.26 29.34
CA THR A 344 -23.49 -0.99 30.05
C THR A 344 -24.90 -0.53 29.65
N ASP A 345 -25.92 -1.36 29.90
CA ASP A 345 -27.32 -1.01 29.63
C ASP A 345 -27.80 0.27 30.34
N ILE A 346 -27.22 0.57 31.51
CA ILE A 346 -27.51 1.81 32.25
C ILE A 346 -26.90 3.01 31.53
N GLU A 347 -25.65 2.89 31.09
CA GLU A 347 -24.91 3.93 30.37
C GLU A 347 -25.52 4.23 29.00
N CYS A 348 -26.05 3.24 28.26
CA CYS A 348 -26.78 3.48 27.01
C CYS A 348 -28.02 4.36 27.18
N ARG A 349 -28.71 4.28 28.34
CA ARG A 349 -29.84 5.16 28.62
C ARG A 349 -29.38 6.62 28.76
N LEU A 350 -28.20 6.85 29.31
CA LEU A 350 -27.60 8.20 29.42
C LEU A 350 -27.25 8.77 28.04
N LEU A 351 -26.67 7.95 27.15
CA LEU A 351 -26.34 8.37 25.78
C LEU A 351 -27.56 8.86 24.98
N ARG A 352 -28.73 8.26 25.23
CA ARG A 352 -30.01 8.62 24.57
C ARG A 352 -30.78 9.74 25.25
N SER A 353 -30.39 10.15 26.45
CA SER A 353 -31.13 11.16 27.21
C SER A 353 -31.05 12.52 26.51
N ALA A 354 -32.22 13.14 26.31
CA ALA A 354 -32.35 14.48 25.75
C ALA A 354 -32.28 15.59 26.82
N PHE A 355 -32.34 15.23 28.10
CA PHE A 355 -32.59 16.19 29.19
C PHE A 355 -31.36 16.48 30.06
N ASP A 356 -30.38 15.56 30.14
CA ASP A 356 -29.21 15.71 31.00
C ASP A 356 -27.91 15.74 30.20
N VAL A 357 -27.62 16.92 29.63
CA VAL A 357 -26.46 17.14 28.77
C VAL A 357 -25.16 17.09 29.57
N SER A 358 -25.17 17.58 30.82
CA SER A 358 -24.00 17.63 31.69
C SER A 358 -23.50 16.24 32.07
N GLU A 359 -24.40 15.38 32.58
CA GLU A 359 -24.03 14.00 32.94
C GLU A 359 -23.63 13.18 31.72
N ARG A 360 -24.32 13.37 30.59
CA ARG A 360 -23.98 12.71 29.33
C ARG A 360 -22.59 13.13 28.83
N ASP A 361 -22.27 14.42 28.84
CA ASP A 361 -20.97 14.92 28.38
C ASP A 361 -19.83 14.44 29.29
N ALA A 362 -20.06 14.35 30.60
CA ALA A 362 -19.12 13.76 31.54
C ALA A 362 -18.91 12.26 31.26
N PHE A 363 -19.99 11.52 31.00
CA PHE A 363 -19.91 10.11 30.64
C PHE A 363 -19.20 9.89 29.29
N VAL A 364 -19.47 10.70 28.28
CA VAL A 364 -18.81 10.61 26.97
C VAL A 364 -17.30 10.74 27.09
N LYS A 365 -16.81 11.66 27.94
CA LYS A 365 -15.37 11.79 28.20
C LYS A 365 -14.77 10.57 28.89
N GLU A 366 -15.53 9.91 29.75
CA GLU A 366 -15.09 8.66 30.39
C GLU A 366 -15.13 7.49 29.39
N LEU A 367 -16.18 7.41 28.58
CA LEU A 367 -16.29 6.41 27.52
C LEU A 367 -15.19 6.56 26.48
N GLU A 368 -14.86 7.78 26.08
CA GLU A 368 -13.73 8.09 25.20
C GLU A 368 -12.43 7.50 25.75
N LYS A 369 -12.13 7.69 27.04
CA LYS A 369 -10.96 7.07 27.69
C LYS A 369 -11.00 5.54 27.68
N ARG A 370 -12.19 4.92 27.79
CA ARG A 370 -12.34 3.46 27.68
C ARG A 370 -12.05 2.99 26.25
N VAL A 371 -12.60 3.68 25.26
CA VAL A 371 -12.36 3.40 23.83
C VAL A 371 -10.89 3.60 23.49
N GLN A 372 -10.23 4.62 24.05
CA GLN A 372 -8.80 4.89 23.87
C GLN A 372 -7.88 3.77 24.35
N LYS A 373 -8.33 2.90 25.26
CA LYS A 373 -7.56 1.70 25.66
C LYS A 373 -7.48 0.65 24.55
N LEU A 374 -8.48 0.62 23.67
CA LEU A 374 -8.57 -0.30 22.55
C LEU A 374 -8.06 0.33 21.25
N TRP A 375 -8.31 1.63 21.07
CA TRP A 375 -7.88 2.42 19.92
C TRP A 375 -7.24 3.71 20.41
N SER A 376 -5.91 3.74 20.53
CA SER A 376 -5.17 4.85 21.15
C SER A 376 -5.43 6.22 20.50
N GLY A 377 -5.76 6.26 19.21
CA GLY A 377 -6.09 7.48 18.47
C GLY A 377 -7.57 7.86 18.46
N ALA A 378 -8.43 7.16 19.20
CA ALA A 378 -9.87 7.42 19.20
C ALA A 378 -10.22 8.74 19.90
N GLU A 379 -10.96 9.57 19.19
CA GLU A 379 -11.55 10.81 19.68
C GLU A 379 -13.06 10.81 19.51
N PHE A 380 -13.77 11.40 20.48
CA PHE A 380 -15.22 11.56 20.39
C PHE A 380 -15.62 12.41 19.18
N SER A 381 -16.55 11.90 18.37
CA SER A 381 -17.07 12.60 17.20
C SER A 381 -18.49 13.12 17.43
N SER A 382 -19.44 12.21 17.71
CA SER A 382 -20.84 12.60 17.84
C SER A 382 -21.69 11.56 18.55
N ILE A 383 -22.83 12.01 19.07
CA ILE A 383 -23.97 11.16 19.41
C ILE A 383 -25.11 11.59 18.51
N SER A 384 -25.77 10.63 17.87
CA SER A 384 -26.93 10.94 17.02
C SER A 384 -27.98 9.85 17.08
N CYS A 385 -29.25 10.26 17.10
CA CYS A 385 -30.42 9.39 17.07
C CYS A 385 -31.28 9.73 15.86
N GLY A 386 -31.69 8.71 15.10
CA GLY A 386 -32.53 8.91 13.93
C GLY A 386 -32.97 7.60 13.28
N SER A 387 -34.08 7.63 12.56
CA SER A 387 -34.58 6.47 11.79
C SER A 387 -33.82 6.26 10.48
N ASP A 388 -33.26 7.33 9.92
CA ASP A 388 -32.60 7.29 8.62
C ASP A 388 -31.20 6.69 8.71
N VAL A 389 -30.79 6.03 7.62
CA VAL A 389 -29.44 5.49 7.44
C VAL A 389 -28.47 6.66 7.34
N ARG A 390 -27.44 6.64 8.20
CA ARG A 390 -26.39 7.65 8.28
C ARG A 390 -25.03 6.99 8.12
N GLU A 391 -24.07 7.73 7.58
CA GLU A 391 -22.65 7.36 7.55
C GLU A 391 -21.88 8.15 8.61
N ALA A 392 -20.87 7.55 9.22
CA ALA A 392 -19.94 8.27 10.08
C ALA A 392 -19.14 9.31 9.30
N ASN A 393 -18.91 10.49 9.88
CA ASN A 393 -18.20 11.60 9.24
C ASN A 393 -16.66 11.46 9.24
N CYS A 394 -16.12 10.24 9.38
CA CYS A 394 -14.69 9.97 9.35
C CYS A 394 -14.38 8.60 8.74
N SER A 395 -13.19 8.47 8.16
CA SER A 395 -12.75 7.27 7.43
C SER A 395 -12.53 6.05 8.34
N ARG A 396 -12.06 6.28 9.58
CA ARG A 396 -11.76 5.26 10.59
C ARG A 396 -12.75 5.33 11.76
N ALA A 397 -14.02 5.10 11.46
CA ALA A 397 -15.09 5.23 12.44
C ALA A 397 -15.21 4.02 13.37
N ILE A 398 -15.38 4.31 14.66
CA ILE A 398 -15.75 3.33 15.70
C ILE A 398 -17.15 3.70 16.16
N VAL A 399 -18.13 2.87 15.84
CA VAL A 399 -19.55 3.15 16.08
C VAL A 399 -20.13 2.15 17.04
N PHE A 400 -20.71 2.61 18.15
CA PHE A 400 -21.43 1.76 19.09
C PHE A 400 -22.91 2.11 19.11
N SER A 401 -23.76 1.07 19.07
CA SER A 401 -25.19 1.23 19.29
C SER A 401 -25.45 1.72 20.70
N ALA A 402 -26.35 2.69 20.83
CA ALA A 402 -26.91 3.11 22.09
C ALA A 402 -28.37 2.63 22.26
N GLU A 403 -28.93 1.89 21.30
CA GLU A 403 -30.32 1.41 21.36
C GLU A 403 -30.55 0.42 22.52
N PRO A 404 -31.78 0.30 23.06
CA PRO A 404 -32.08 -0.65 24.13
C PRO A 404 -31.84 -2.12 23.75
N THR A 405 -32.01 -2.47 22.48
CA THR A 405 -32.04 -3.87 22.02
C THR A 405 -30.65 -4.45 21.75
N ASP A 406 -29.67 -3.60 21.47
CA ASP A 406 -28.32 -3.98 21.09
C ASP A 406 -27.29 -2.98 21.65
N CYS A 407 -27.54 -2.46 22.86
CA CYS A 407 -26.65 -1.54 23.56
C CYS A 407 -25.19 -2.02 23.53
N GLY A 408 -24.28 -1.13 23.13
CA GLY A 408 -22.85 -1.41 23.04
C GLY A 408 -22.44 -2.26 21.84
N GLU A 409 -23.37 -2.65 20.96
CA GLU A 409 -23.01 -3.43 19.76
C GLU A 409 -22.12 -2.60 18.83
N TRP A 410 -21.04 -3.20 18.35
CA TRP A 410 -20.10 -2.57 17.45
C TRP A 410 -20.62 -2.59 16.02
N LEU A 411 -21.09 -1.43 15.56
CA LEU A 411 -21.70 -1.23 14.26
C LEU A 411 -20.64 -0.91 13.18
N GLY A 412 -21.05 -1.04 11.93
CA GLY A 412 -20.26 -0.55 10.79
C GLY A 412 -20.37 0.97 10.62
N LYS A 413 -19.69 1.51 9.61
CA LYS A 413 -19.71 2.94 9.30
C LYS A 413 -21.09 3.47 8.88
N TRP A 414 -21.98 2.60 8.39
CA TRP A 414 -23.37 2.90 8.08
C TRP A 414 -24.28 2.36 9.18
N PHE A 415 -25.15 3.19 9.74
CA PHE A 415 -25.98 2.84 10.89
C PHE A 415 -27.32 3.57 10.91
N THR A 416 -28.25 3.05 11.71
CA THR A 416 -29.57 3.62 12.05
C THR A 416 -29.73 3.63 13.57
N GLY A 417 -30.73 4.34 14.09
CA GLY A 417 -31.01 4.40 15.52
C GLY A 417 -30.11 5.38 16.28
N CYS A 418 -30.05 5.24 17.60
CA CYS A 418 -29.17 5.98 18.48
C CYS A 418 -27.77 5.35 18.50
N VAL A 419 -26.75 6.13 18.18
CA VAL A 419 -25.35 5.68 18.21
C VAL A 419 -24.44 6.71 18.86
N VAL A 420 -23.29 6.24 19.36
CA VAL A 420 -22.13 7.06 19.69
C VAL A 420 -20.99 6.72 18.72
N VAL A 421 -20.34 7.76 18.19
CA VAL A 421 -19.30 7.66 17.17
C VAL A 421 -18.00 8.24 17.72
N PHE A 422 -16.92 7.48 17.56
CA PHE A 422 -15.54 7.92 17.75
C PHE A 422 -14.80 7.82 16.42
N CYS A 423 -13.80 8.68 16.22
CA CYS A 423 -12.93 8.66 15.06
C CYS A 423 -11.52 8.34 15.49
N ASP A 424 -10.94 7.29 14.91
CA ASP A 424 -9.54 6.95 15.12
C ASP A 424 -8.65 7.84 14.23
N ASN A 425 -7.99 8.82 14.84
CA ASN A 425 -7.13 9.78 14.15
C ASN A 425 -5.71 9.25 13.88
N LYS A 426 -5.48 7.95 14.08
CA LYS A 426 -4.21 7.33 13.71
C LYS A 426 -3.95 7.56 12.22
N ALA A 427 -2.75 8.06 11.90
CA ALA A 427 -2.33 8.23 10.52
C ALA A 427 -2.41 6.86 9.81
N SER A 428 -2.95 6.85 8.60
CA SER A 428 -2.77 5.70 7.70
C SER A 428 -1.35 5.84 7.17
N ASP A 429 -0.41 5.06 7.72
CA ASP A 429 1.02 5.16 7.42
C ASP A 429 1.37 4.80 5.96
#